data_AF-A0A7S0QEJ5-F1
#
_entry.id   AF-A0A7S0QEJ5-F1
#
_cell.length_a   1.000
_cell.length_b   1.000
_cell.length_c   1.000
_cell.angle_alpha   90.00
_cell.angle_beta   90.00
_cell.angle_gamma   90.00
#
_symmetry.space_group_name_H-M   'P 1'
#
loop_
_entity.id
_entity.type
_entity.pdbx_description
1 polymer ?
#
loop_
_entity_poly.entity_id
_entity_poly.type
_entity_poly.pdbx_seq_one_letter_code
_entity_poly.pdbx_strand_id
1 'polypeptide(L)'
;RQKKMVNTLCAFQPALSQLARPLLSSTAGIVGSRLTSRVSSKVSVTRSKLPGNIFKALIMTAGYANVAESSGNSHSSFLDGAKLIDQAGKTVPLSELDGTTVALYFSGEWCPMCTSFTPHLRAFYDEHKTCSKTGARRLSVVFVSSDGSRAAAEDHFRRHGDWLYLDYDSPLRQELKRRYRVWGGREIPELGAGRRSGVPGVVV
;
A
#
# COMPACT_ATOMS: atom_id res chain seq x y z
N ARG A 1 -4.41 -4.67 33.09
CA ARG A 1 -4.97 -3.33 33.33
C ARG A 1 -4.55 -2.29 32.27
N GLN A 2 -4.24 -2.69 31.02
CA GLN A 2 -3.82 -1.78 29.93
C GLN A 2 -4.71 -1.83 28.67
N LYS A 3 -5.75 -2.66 28.63
CA LYS A 3 -6.69 -2.73 27.49
C LYS A 3 -7.81 -1.66 27.54
N LYS A 4 -7.83 -0.79 28.55
CA LYS A 4 -8.89 0.24 28.73
C LYS A 4 -8.48 1.66 28.33
N MET A 5 -7.23 1.92 27.94
CA MET A 5 -6.77 3.26 27.53
C MET A 5 -6.71 3.48 26.02
N VAL A 6 -6.86 2.44 25.21
CA VAL A 6 -6.92 2.58 23.74
C VAL A 6 -8.31 2.98 23.25
N ASN A 7 -9.35 2.73 24.07
CA ASN A 7 -10.75 2.96 23.67
C ASN A 7 -11.33 4.33 24.09
N THR A 8 -10.56 5.17 24.80
CA THR A 8 -11.07 6.45 25.36
C THR A 8 -10.52 7.69 24.63
N LEU A 9 -9.67 7.52 23.62
CA LEU A 9 -9.17 8.64 22.79
C LEU A 9 -9.78 8.68 21.39
N CYS A 10 -10.84 7.90 21.15
CA CYS A 10 -11.65 7.96 19.91
C CYS A 10 -13.04 8.63 20.12
N ALA A 11 -13.36 9.06 21.36
CA ALA A 11 -14.67 9.59 21.70
C ALA A 11 -14.56 10.88 22.54
N PHE A 12 -14.06 11.96 21.93
CA PHE A 12 -14.20 13.32 22.47
C PHE A 12 -14.36 14.34 21.34
N GLN A 13 -15.44 14.15 20.58
CA GLN A 13 -16.38 15.18 20.10
C GLN A 13 -15.83 16.42 19.31
N PRO A 14 -16.71 17.30 18.78
CA PRO A 14 -16.89 17.45 17.34
C PRO A 14 -16.73 18.92 16.87
N ALA A 15 -17.25 19.23 15.69
CA ALA A 15 -17.69 20.55 15.24
C ALA A 15 -16.61 21.61 14.95
N LEU A 16 -16.24 21.69 13.67
CA LEU A 16 -15.79 22.94 13.04
C LEU A 16 -16.13 22.94 11.53
N SER A 17 -17.37 22.56 11.20
CA SER A 17 -17.95 22.67 9.85
C SER A 17 -19.13 23.64 9.76
N GLN A 18 -19.38 24.46 10.79
CA GLN A 18 -20.28 25.60 10.70
C GLN A 18 -19.52 26.87 11.05
N LEU A 19 -19.00 27.56 10.04
CA LEU A 19 -18.84 29.02 9.97
C LEU A 19 -18.25 29.39 8.60
N ALA A 20 -19.04 29.22 7.56
CA ALA A 20 -18.80 29.87 6.26
C ALA A 20 -20.13 30.02 5.51
N ARG A 21 -20.99 30.92 5.99
CA ARG A 21 -22.01 31.56 5.15
C ARG A 21 -21.53 32.98 4.84
N PRO A 22 -21.25 33.34 3.58
CA PRO A 22 -21.33 34.72 3.16
C PRO A 22 -22.74 34.99 2.62
N LEU A 23 -23.41 35.96 3.23
CA LEU A 23 -24.50 36.71 2.63
C LEU A 23 -23.93 37.55 1.49
N LEU A 24 -24.42 37.42 0.26
CA LEU A 24 -24.42 38.53 -0.69
C LEU A 24 -25.62 38.44 -1.63
N SER A 25 -26.45 39.48 -1.54
CA SER A 25 -27.56 39.79 -2.43
C SER A 25 -27.07 40.41 -3.75
N SER A 26 -27.70 39.99 -4.84
CA SER A 26 -28.15 40.78 -6.02
C SER A 26 -27.28 41.95 -6.53
N THR A 27 -26.75 41.84 -7.75
CA THR A 27 -27.20 42.63 -8.92
C THR A 27 -26.39 42.31 -10.21
N ALA A 28 -27.14 42.13 -11.30
CA ALA A 28 -26.90 42.46 -12.72
C ALA A 28 -25.50 42.32 -13.38
N GLY A 29 -25.42 41.42 -14.36
CA GLY A 29 -25.21 41.74 -15.80
C GLY A 29 -23.93 42.44 -16.27
N ILE A 30 -23.17 41.75 -17.14
CA ILE A 30 -22.87 42.14 -18.55
C ILE A 30 -21.70 41.28 -19.10
N VAL A 31 -21.86 40.94 -20.37
CA VAL A 31 -21.03 40.16 -21.31
C VAL A 31 -19.62 40.72 -21.50
N GLY A 32 -18.63 39.86 -21.79
CA GLY A 32 -17.47 40.27 -22.60
C GLY A 32 -16.12 39.60 -22.33
N SER A 33 -15.79 38.61 -23.16
CA SER A 33 -14.49 38.40 -23.85
C SER A 33 -13.13 38.44 -23.11
N ARG A 34 -12.35 37.38 -23.38
CA ARG A 34 -10.87 37.26 -23.48
C ARG A 34 -10.03 37.74 -22.28
N LEU A 35 -9.15 36.87 -21.79
CA LEU A 35 -7.73 36.85 -22.16
C LEU A 35 -6.99 35.76 -21.38
N THR A 36 -6.10 35.08 -22.09
CA THR A 36 -5.06 34.23 -21.54
C THR A 36 -4.12 35.05 -20.66
N SER A 37 -3.92 34.67 -19.40
CA SER A 37 -2.72 35.07 -18.66
C SER A 37 -2.30 34.00 -17.67
N ARG A 38 -1.16 33.39 -17.99
CA ARG A 38 -0.32 32.56 -17.14
C ARG A 38 0.07 33.35 -15.88
N VAL A 39 -0.55 33.05 -14.74
CA VAL A 39 -0.12 33.59 -13.44
C VAL A 39 0.94 32.66 -12.86
N SER A 40 2.20 33.04 -13.05
CA SER A 40 3.34 32.50 -12.32
C SER A 40 3.46 33.25 -10.99
N SER A 41 2.86 32.71 -9.92
CA SER A 41 2.98 33.27 -8.58
C SER A 41 4.35 32.91 -7.98
N LYS A 42 5.36 33.77 -8.17
CA LYS A 42 6.55 33.79 -7.31
C LYS A 42 6.15 34.41 -5.97
N VAL A 43 5.96 33.58 -4.94
CA VAL A 43 5.81 34.06 -3.57
C VAL A 43 7.22 34.27 -3.00
N SER A 44 7.59 35.53 -2.81
CA SER A 44 8.80 35.92 -2.08
C SER A 44 8.41 36.20 -0.63
N VAL A 45 8.87 35.38 0.31
CA VAL A 45 8.60 35.55 1.75
C VAL A 45 9.75 36.35 2.37
N THR A 46 9.50 37.61 2.70
CA THR A 46 10.45 38.47 3.41
C THR A 46 10.63 38.00 4.86
N ARG A 47 11.89 37.96 5.26
CA ARG A 47 12.39 37.44 6.54
C ARG A 47 12.24 38.49 7.64
N SER A 48 11.21 38.41 8.48
CA SER A 48 11.26 39.08 9.79
C SER A 48 10.28 38.52 10.83
N LYS A 49 10.87 37.96 11.89
CA LYS A 49 10.34 37.74 13.25
C LYS A 49 9.16 36.77 13.42
N LEU A 50 9.49 35.49 13.59
CA LEU A 50 8.67 34.51 14.30
C LEU A 50 9.56 33.71 15.29
N PRO A 51 9.09 33.42 16.53
CA PRO A 51 9.85 32.70 17.54
C PRO A 51 10.12 31.24 17.12
N GLY A 52 11.32 30.74 17.49
CA GLY A 52 12.00 29.60 16.87
C GLY A 52 11.33 28.22 16.91
N ASN A 53 10.24 28.02 17.66
CA ASN A 53 9.56 26.73 17.73
C ASN A 53 8.51 26.50 16.63
N ILE A 54 8.16 27.52 15.86
CA ILE A 54 7.13 27.42 14.80
C ILE A 54 7.76 27.15 13.42
N PHE A 55 9.04 27.47 13.24
CA PHE A 55 9.72 27.33 11.95
C PHE A 55 9.99 25.86 11.57
N LYS A 56 10.18 24.98 12.56
CA LYS A 56 10.31 23.52 12.33
C LYS A 56 9.01 22.89 11.83
N ALA A 57 7.86 23.37 12.31
CA ALA A 57 6.56 22.86 11.86
C ALA A 57 6.27 23.27 10.40
N LEU A 58 6.55 24.52 10.03
CA LEU A 58 6.22 25.03 8.70
C LEU A 58 7.10 24.46 7.57
N ILE A 59 8.39 24.21 7.83
CA ILE A 59 9.28 23.57 6.84
C ILE A 59 8.98 22.07 6.70
N MET A 60 8.45 21.42 7.74
CA MET A 60 8.03 20.02 7.63
C MET A 60 6.73 19.87 6.81
N THR A 61 5.83 20.85 6.82
CA THR A 61 4.57 20.78 6.04
C THR A 61 4.74 21.14 4.57
N ALA A 62 5.67 22.05 4.22
CA ALA A 62 5.88 22.48 2.84
C ALA A 62 6.63 21.45 1.97
N GLY A 63 7.33 20.47 2.58
CA GLY A 63 8.06 19.43 1.87
C GLY A 63 7.22 18.24 1.37
N TYR A 64 5.95 18.13 1.78
CA TYR A 64 5.08 16.98 1.47
C TYR A 64 3.85 17.34 0.61
N ALA A 65 3.84 18.51 -0.03
CA ALA A 65 2.65 18.98 -0.76
C ALA A 65 2.63 18.63 -2.26
N ASN A 66 3.48 17.72 -2.74
CA ASN A 66 3.44 17.25 -4.13
C ASN A 66 3.49 15.73 -4.22
N VAL A 67 2.45 15.07 -3.72
CA VAL A 67 2.04 13.79 -4.29
C VAL A 67 0.70 14.04 -4.94
N ALA A 68 0.75 14.33 -6.24
CA ALA A 68 -0.42 14.35 -7.08
C ALA A 68 -1.08 12.96 -6.98
N GLU A 69 -2.29 12.95 -6.45
CA GLU A 69 -3.19 11.81 -6.42
C GLU A 69 -3.59 11.52 -7.87
N SER A 70 -2.87 10.61 -8.52
CA SER A 70 -3.25 10.09 -9.82
C SER A 70 -4.47 9.18 -9.64
N SER A 71 -5.64 9.73 -9.86
CA SER A 71 -6.89 8.99 -10.07
C SER A 71 -6.80 8.24 -11.39
N GLY A 72 -6.26 7.02 -11.31
CA GLY A 72 -6.32 6.03 -12.38
C GLY A 72 -6.41 4.66 -11.74
N ASN A 73 -7.47 3.91 -12.03
CA ASN A 73 -7.54 2.48 -11.74
C ASN A 73 -6.28 1.82 -12.28
N SER A 74 -5.39 1.38 -11.40
CA SER A 74 -4.27 0.54 -11.82
C SER A 74 -3.87 -0.33 -10.63
N HIS A 75 -4.62 -1.41 -10.43
CA HIS A 75 -3.97 -2.64 -10.02
C HIS A 75 -2.77 -2.86 -10.95
N SER A 76 -1.69 -3.34 -10.38
CA SER A 76 -0.48 -3.58 -11.13
C SER A 76 -0.75 -4.65 -12.19
N SER A 77 -0.57 -4.32 -13.47
CA SER A 77 -0.84 -5.18 -14.64
C SER A 77 -0.17 -6.57 -14.60
N PHE A 78 0.72 -6.82 -13.65
CA PHE A 78 1.30 -8.14 -13.41
C PHE A 78 0.39 -9.13 -12.67
N LEU A 79 -0.74 -8.68 -12.11
CA LEU A 79 -1.73 -9.55 -11.44
C LEU A 79 -2.98 -9.80 -12.29
N ASP A 80 -2.99 -9.42 -13.56
CA ASP A 80 -4.15 -9.58 -14.42
C ASP A 80 -4.53 -11.07 -14.53
N GLY A 81 -5.78 -11.41 -14.19
CA GLY A 81 -6.26 -12.79 -14.14
C GLY A 81 -5.85 -13.59 -12.89
N ALA A 82 -5.26 -12.95 -11.88
CA ALA A 82 -4.91 -13.61 -10.63
C ALA A 82 -6.17 -13.96 -9.82
N LYS A 83 -6.19 -15.21 -9.35
CA LYS A 83 -7.15 -15.68 -8.35
C LYS A 83 -6.48 -15.58 -6.98
N LEU A 84 -6.83 -14.51 -6.25
CA LEU A 84 -6.32 -14.23 -4.92
C LEU A 84 -7.28 -14.77 -3.87
N ILE A 85 -6.74 -15.36 -2.81
CA ILE A 85 -7.49 -16.03 -1.76
C ILE A 85 -7.07 -15.44 -0.42
N ASP A 86 -8.02 -15.15 0.47
CA ASP A 86 -7.73 -14.68 1.83
C ASP A 86 -7.55 -15.83 2.83
N GLN A 87 -7.24 -15.51 4.09
CA GLN A 87 -7.13 -16.49 5.17
C GLN A 87 -8.43 -17.27 5.46
N ALA A 88 -9.59 -16.75 5.03
CA ALA A 88 -10.88 -17.42 5.17
C ALA A 88 -11.18 -18.36 3.98
N GLY A 89 -10.31 -18.42 2.97
CA GLY A 89 -10.52 -19.20 1.74
C GLY A 89 -11.43 -18.52 0.73
N LYS A 90 -11.80 -17.25 0.94
CA LYS A 90 -12.62 -16.48 0.01
C LYS A 90 -11.75 -15.89 -1.11
N THR A 91 -12.26 -15.93 -2.33
CA THR A 91 -11.62 -15.25 -3.46
C THR A 91 -11.81 -13.73 -3.35
N VAL A 92 -10.72 -12.98 -3.47
CA VAL A 92 -10.68 -11.52 -3.36
C VAL A 92 -10.48 -10.90 -4.75
N PRO A 93 -11.34 -9.95 -5.19
CA PRO A 93 -11.18 -9.28 -6.46
C PRO A 93 -9.99 -8.29 -6.43
N LEU A 94 -9.33 -8.13 -7.58
CA LEU A 94 -8.17 -7.23 -7.72
C LEU A 94 -8.48 -5.76 -7.42
N SER A 95 -9.74 -5.35 -7.53
CA SER A 95 -10.19 -4.00 -7.18
C SER A 95 -9.97 -3.65 -5.70
N GLU A 96 -9.89 -4.65 -4.81
CA GLU A 96 -9.57 -4.39 -3.39
C GLU A 96 -8.11 -3.97 -3.17
N LEU A 97 -7.24 -4.21 -4.17
CA LEU A 97 -5.85 -3.79 -4.16
C LEU A 97 -5.63 -2.38 -4.70
N ASP A 98 -6.69 -1.70 -5.17
CA ASP A 98 -6.58 -0.35 -5.74
C ASP A 98 -6.10 0.67 -4.71
N GLY A 99 -5.09 1.47 -5.11
CA GLY A 99 -4.45 2.45 -4.24
C GLY A 99 -3.63 1.83 -3.10
N THR A 100 -3.41 0.52 -3.12
CA THR A 100 -2.52 -0.19 -2.18
C THR A 100 -1.17 -0.45 -2.83
N THR A 101 -0.12 -0.49 -2.02
CA THR A 101 1.18 -1.02 -2.43
C THR A 101 1.16 -2.51 -2.28
N VAL A 102 1.37 -3.22 -3.38
CA VAL A 102 1.37 -4.67 -3.42
C VAL A 102 2.80 -5.19 -3.29
N ALA A 103 3.05 -6.02 -2.28
CA ALA A 103 4.30 -6.72 -2.09
C ALA A 103 4.11 -8.22 -2.40
N LEU A 104 4.86 -8.74 -3.37
CA LEU A 104 4.91 -10.17 -3.67
C LEU A 104 5.87 -10.86 -2.70
N TYR A 105 5.38 -11.83 -1.96
CA TYR A 105 6.17 -12.62 -1.02
C TYR A 105 6.36 -14.05 -1.55
N PHE A 106 7.58 -14.35 -2.00
CA PHE A 106 7.99 -15.67 -2.48
C PHE A 106 8.55 -16.49 -1.32
N SER A 107 7.89 -17.61 -1.01
CA SER A 107 8.25 -18.43 0.15
C SER A 107 7.79 -19.89 -0.02
N GLY A 108 8.39 -20.80 0.75
CA GLY A 108 8.03 -22.23 0.78
C GLY A 108 8.31 -22.83 2.14
N GLU A 109 7.43 -23.72 2.61
CA GLU A 109 7.46 -24.34 3.94
C GLU A 109 8.73 -25.18 4.15
N TRP A 110 9.16 -25.86 3.09
CA TRP A 110 10.37 -26.67 3.08
C TRP A 110 11.66 -25.85 3.33
N CYS A 111 11.59 -24.52 3.30
CA CYS A 111 12.72 -23.63 3.50
C CYS A 111 12.76 -23.08 4.94
N PRO A 112 13.80 -23.40 5.74
CA PRO A 112 13.87 -22.96 7.14
C PRO A 112 14.03 -21.44 7.29
N MET A 113 14.70 -20.80 6.33
CA MET A 113 14.83 -19.34 6.30
C MET A 113 13.48 -18.65 6.05
N CYS A 114 12.60 -19.29 5.26
CA CYS A 114 11.26 -18.78 5.00
C CYS A 114 10.38 -18.81 6.24
N THR A 115 10.33 -19.95 6.95
CA THR A 115 9.50 -20.11 8.15
C THR A 115 9.97 -19.21 9.29
N SER A 116 11.27 -18.91 9.37
CA SER A 116 11.83 -17.95 10.34
C SER A 116 11.56 -16.49 9.97
N PHE A 117 11.42 -16.17 8.68
CA PHE A 117 11.15 -14.80 8.21
C PHE A 117 9.67 -14.42 8.31
N THR A 118 8.75 -15.34 8.05
CA THR A 118 7.30 -15.09 8.05
C THR A 118 6.78 -14.36 9.32
N PRO A 119 7.19 -14.71 10.56
CA PRO A 119 6.75 -13.98 11.75
C PRO A 119 7.16 -12.50 11.76
N HIS A 120 8.35 -12.18 11.24
CA HIS A 120 8.85 -10.81 11.14
C HIS A 120 8.06 -10.02 10.10
N LEU A 121 7.80 -10.63 8.94
CA LEU A 121 6.96 -10.04 7.90
C LEU A 121 5.53 -9.79 8.40
N ARG A 122 4.98 -10.71 9.20
CA ARG A 122 3.67 -10.56 9.83
C ARG A 122 3.62 -9.35 10.77
N ALA A 123 4.60 -9.20 11.65
CA ALA A 123 4.67 -8.06 12.56
C ALA A 123 4.73 -6.73 11.77
N PHE A 124 5.58 -6.66 10.74
CA PHE A 124 5.65 -5.50 9.85
C PHE A 124 4.31 -5.23 9.15
N TYR A 125 3.67 -6.26 8.60
CA TYR A 125 2.39 -6.11 7.93
C TYR A 125 1.29 -5.61 8.88
N ASP A 126 1.20 -6.14 10.10
CA ASP A 126 0.20 -5.74 11.09
C ASP A 126 0.35 -4.27 11.51
N GLU A 127 1.58 -3.74 11.54
CA GLU A 127 1.85 -2.33 11.81
C GLU A 127 1.50 -1.42 10.63
N HIS A 128 1.61 -1.91 9.39
CA HIS A 128 1.54 -1.10 8.17
C HIS A 128 0.30 -1.31 7.30
N LYS A 129 -0.54 -2.32 7.58
CA LYS A 129 -1.76 -2.62 6.81
C LYS A 129 -2.80 -1.49 6.85
N THR A 130 -2.81 -0.68 7.91
CA THR A 130 -3.81 0.40 8.14
C THR A 130 -3.20 1.75 8.50
N CYS A 131 -1.87 1.93 8.48
CA CYS A 131 -1.22 3.12 9.04
C CYS A 131 -1.49 4.41 8.23
N SER A 132 -2.64 5.01 8.51
CA SER A 132 -3.13 6.31 8.10
C SER A 132 -2.88 7.34 9.22
N LYS A 133 -1.61 7.52 9.64
CA LYS A 133 -1.25 8.71 10.44
C LYS A 133 -1.03 9.95 9.56
N THR A 134 -0.81 9.73 8.26
CA THR A 134 -0.52 10.78 7.27
C THR A 134 -1.30 10.62 5.96
N GLY A 135 -2.32 9.75 5.94
CA GLY A 135 -3.25 9.62 4.82
C GLY A 135 -2.75 8.89 3.57
N ALA A 136 -1.54 8.33 3.55
CA ALA A 136 -0.98 7.75 2.33
C ALA A 136 -0.44 6.34 2.56
N ARG A 137 -1.02 5.39 1.82
CA ARG A 137 -0.49 4.06 1.44
C ARG A 137 -0.89 2.89 2.35
N ARG A 138 -1.86 2.11 1.87
CA ARG A 138 -2.20 0.77 2.38
C ARG A 138 -1.18 -0.23 1.83
N LEU A 139 -0.65 -1.12 2.66
CA LEU A 139 0.21 -2.23 2.22
C LEU A 139 -0.64 -3.49 2.07
N SER A 140 -0.53 -4.17 0.93
CA SER A 140 -1.09 -5.51 0.70
C SER A 140 0.04 -6.46 0.35
N VAL A 141 0.05 -7.65 0.95
CA VAL A 141 1.03 -8.69 0.65
C VAL A 141 0.31 -9.81 -0.12
N VAL A 142 0.95 -10.32 -1.18
CA VAL A 142 0.47 -11.46 -1.95
C VAL A 142 1.51 -12.57 -1.85
N PHE A 143 1.15 -13.66 -1.19
CA PHE A 143 1.98 -14.83 -1.04
C PHE A 143 2.00 -15.66 -2.34
N VAL A 144 3.19 -15.90 -2.86
CA VAL A 144 3.49 -16.74 -4.02
C VAL A 144 4.24 -17.97 -3.55
N SER A 145 3.53 -19.10 -3.48
CA SER A 145 4.08 -20.34 -2.93
C SER A 145 5.11 -21.00 -3.86
N SER A 146 6.20 -21.46 -3.24
CA SER A 146 7.27 -22.31 -3.81
C SER A 146 7.16 -23.77 -3.33
N ASP A 147 6.02 -24.15 -2.76
CA ASP A 147 5.76 -25.48 -2.24
C ASP A 147 5.46 -26.47 -3.38
N GLY A 148 5.75 -27.75 -3.13
CA GLY A 148 5.62 -28.82 -4.13
C GLY A 148 4.20 -29.32 -4.36
N SER A 149 3.23 -28.89 -3.56
CA SER A 149 1.81 -29.24 -3.73
C SER A 149 0.89 -28.13 -3.22
N ARG A 150 -0.35 -28.09 -3.72
CA ARG A 150 -1.41 -27.20 -3.21
C ARG A 150 -1.61 -27.37 -1.71
N ALA A 151 -1.72 -28.61 -1.23
CA ALA A 151 -1.97 -28.88 0.19
C ALA A 151 -0.88 -28.31 1.10
N ALA A 152 0.40 -28.46 0.72
CA ALA A 152 1.52 -27.87 1.46
C ALA A 152 1.49 -26.34 1.39
N ALA A 153 1.18 -25.76 0.23
CA ALA A 153 1.07 -24.31 0.09
C ALA A 153 -0.04 -23.72 0.97
N GLU A 154 -1.20 -24.37 1.02
CA GLU A 154 -2.33 -23.96 1.85
C GLU A 154 -2.03 -24.10 3.34
N ASP A 155 -1.44 -25.21 3.77
CA ASP A 155 -1.05 -25.40 5.17
C ASP A 155 -0.01 -24.36 5.61
N HIS A 156 0.97 -24.09 4.74
CA HIS A 156 1.96 -23.05 4.95
C HIS A 156 1.31 -21.67 5.10
N PHE A 157 0.37 -21.34 4.21
CA PHE A 157 -0.36 -20.07 4.22
C PHE A 157 -1.23 -19.89 5.46
N ARG A 158 -1.86 -20.94 6.00
CA ARG A 158 -2.64 -20.87 7.26
C ARG A 158 -1.82 -20.38 8.45
N ARG A 159 -0.49 -20.53 8.42
CA ARG A 159 0.43 -20.06 9.47
C ARG A 159 0.91 -18.62 9.27
N HIS A 160 0.43 -17.92 8.24
CA HIS A 160 0.85 -16.57 7.88
C HIS A 160 0.03 -15.48 8.59
N GLY A 161 0.19 -14.21 8.16
CA GLY A 161 -0.65 -13.09 8.57
C GLY A 161 -1.89 -12.92 7.70
N ASP A 162 -2.67 -11.88 7.97
CA ASP A 162 -3.92 -11.53 7.25
C ASP A 162 -3.66 -10.91 5.86
N TRP A 163 -2.90 -11.60 5.02
CA TRP A 163 -2.58 -11.19 3.66
C TRP A 163 -3.11 -12.20 2.63
N LEU A 164 -2.96 -11.89 1.34
CA LEU A 164 -3.53 -12.68 0.26
C LEU A 164 -2.60 -13.80 -0.19
N TYR A 165 -3.19 -14.84 -0.76
CA TYR A 165 -2.52 -15.98 -1.37
C TYR A 165 -2.88 -16.07 -2.85
N LEU A 166 -1.88 -16.24 -3.71
CA LEU A 166 -2.10 -16.56 -5.12
C LEU A 166 -2.39 -18.06 -5.27
N ASP A 167 -3.54 -18.42 -5.85
CA ASP A 167 -3.95 -19.82 -6.05
C ASP A 167 -2.81 -20.67 -6.64
N TYR A 168 -2.57 -21.84 -6.06
CA TYR A 168 -1.48 -22.73 -6.41
C TYR A 168 -1.45 -23.08 -7.90
N ASP A 169 -2.63 -23.32 -8.47
CA ASP A 169 -2.78 -23.76 -9.85
C ASP A 169 -2.74 -22.59 -10.84
N SER A 170 -2.64 -21.34 -10.36
CA SER A 170 -2.57 -20.18 -11.24
C SER A 170 -1.28 -20.22 -12.06
N PRO A 171 -1.33 -20.06 -13.40
CA PRO A 171 -0.13 -20.00 -14.23
C PRO A 171 0.74 -18.78 -13.88
N LEU A 172 0.13 -17.72 -13.33
CA LEU A 172 0.83 -16.52 -12.87
C LEU A 172 1.86 -16.83 -11.79
N ARG A 173 1.68 -17.91 -11.01
CA ARG A 173 2.65 -18.30 -9.98
C ARG A 173 4.04 -18.53 -10.57
N GLN A 174 4.11 -19.21 -11.71
CA GLN A 174 5.38 -19.45 -12.40
C GLN A 174 5.82 -18.24 -13.23
N GLU A 175 4.88 -17.49 -13.80
CA GLU A 175 5.20 -16.26 -14.53
C GLU A 175 5.88 -15.21 -13.64
N LEU A 176 5.33 -14.95 -12.44
CA LEU A 176 5.90 -14.00 -11.47
C LEU A 176 7.30 -14.43 -11.04
N LYS A 177 7.51 -15.73 -10.76
CA LYS A 177 8.84 -16.24 -10.41
C LYS A 177 9.85 -16.02 -11.53
N ARG A 178 9.47 -16.30 -12.79
CA ARG A 178 10.33 -16.05 -13.97
C ARG A 178 10.60 -14.56 -14.16
N ARG A 179 9.56 -13.73 -14.09
CA ARG A 179 9.63 -12.28 -14.29
C ARG A 179 10.57 -11.59 -13.30
N TYR A 180 10.44 -11.92 -12.01
CA TYR A 180 11.26 -11.32 -10.95
C TYR A 180 12.53 -12.11 -10.65
N ARG A 181 12.67 -13.28 -11.25
CA ARG A 181 13.80 -14.20 -11.09
C ARG A 181 14.01 -14.63 -9.64
N VAL A 182 12.91 -14.96 -8.94
CA VAL A 182 12.93 -15.38 -7.52
C VAL A 182 12.38 -16.79 -7.39
N TRP A 183 13.25 -17.76 -7.04
CA TRP A 183 12.83 -19.14 -6.75
C TRP A 183 13.88 -19.93 -5.95
N GLY A 184 13.40 -20.96 -5.25
CA GLY A 184 14.21 -21.89 -4.48
C GLY A 184 15.03 -22.85 -5.35
N GLY A 185 16.09 -23.44 -4.78
CA GLY A 185 16.92 -24.40 -5.53
C GLY A 185 16.14 -25.63 -6.00
N ARG A 186 15.10 -25.99 -5.24
CA ARG A 186 14.19 -27.11 -5.52
C ARG A 186 13.39 -26.91 -6.82
N GLU A 187 13.27 -25.68 -7.31
CA GLU A 187 12.49 -25.32 -8.49
C GLU A 187 13.35 -25.14 -9.75
N ILE A 188 14.67 -25.31 -9.66
CA ILE A 188 15.60 -25.21 -10.81
C ILE A 188 15.22 -26.14 -11.97
N PRO A 189 14.76 -27.39 -11.75
CA PRO A 189 14.35 -28.25 -12.88
C PRO A 189 13.19 -27.67 -13.72
N GLU A 190 12.34 -26.84 -13.11
CA GLU A 190 11.14 -26.27 -13.78
C GLU A 190 11.37 -24.83 -14.28
N LEU A 191 12.16 -24.04 -13.54
CA LEU A 191 12.36 -22.60 -13.80
C LEU A 191 13.75 -22.26 -14.35
N GLY A 192 14.67 -23.22 -14.38
CA GLY A 192 16.04 -23.06 -14.83
C GLY A 192 16.99 -22.48 -13.76
N ALA A 193 18.26 -22.36 -14.12
CA ALA A 193 19.32 -21.88 -13.22
C ALA A 193 19.39 -20.34 -13.11
N GLY A 194 18.68 -19.62 -13.98
CA GLY A 194 18.78 -18.17 -14.14
C GLY A 194 18.07 -17.34 -13.05
N ARG A 195 18.11 -17.71 -11.77
CA ARG A 195 17.52 -16.89 -10.70
C ARG A 195 18.39 -15.67 -10.34
N ARG A 196 17.74 -14.57 -9.94
CA ARG A 196 18.35 -13.39 -9.30
C ARG A 196 18.44 -13.59 -7.79
N SER A 197 17.45 -14.23 -7.18
CA SER A 197 17.39 -14.47 -5.73
C SER A 197 16.75 -15.81 -5.38
N GLY A 198 17.06 -16.33 -4.20
CA GLY A 198 16.37 -17.45 -3.56
C GLY A 198 15.13 -17.02 -2.77
N VAL A 199 14.51 -17.98 -2.10
CA VAL A 199 13.44 -17.76 -1.12
C VAL A 199 14.01 -17.80 0.31
N PRO A 200 13.52 -16.98 1.26
CA PRO A 200 12.42 -16.03 1.11
C PRO A 200 12.82 -14.81 0.27
N GLY A 201 11.89 -14.28 -0.52
CA GLY A 201 12.09 -13.06 -1.32
C GLY A 201 10.85 -12.18 -1.32
N VAL A 202 11.03 -10.87 -1.18
CA VAL A 202 9.94 -9.88 -1.24
C VAL A 202 10.23 -8.91 -2.38
N VAL A 203 9.22 -8.64 -3.22
CA VAL A 203 9.28 -7.67 -4.32
C VAL A 203 8.13 -6.69 -4.15
N VAL A 204 8.41 -5.39 -4.25
CA VAL A 204 7.44 -4.29 -4.08
C VAL A 204 7.49 -3.39 -5.31
#